data_AF-A0A5J4U8R2-F1
#
_entry.id   AF-A0A5J4U8R2-F1
#
_cell.length_a   1.000
_cell.length_b   1.000
_cell.length_c   1.000
_cell.angle_alpha   90.00
_cell.angle_beta   90.00
_cell.angle_gamma   90.00
#
_symmetry.space_group_name_H-M   'P 1'
#
loop_
_entity.id
_entity.type
_entity.pdbx_description
1 polymer ?
#
loop_
_entity_poly.entity_id
_entity_poly.type
_entity_poly.pdbx_seq_one_letter_code
_entity_poly.pdbx_strand_id
1 'polypeptide(L)' 'MKYQDENIPFDKCVKVLRWNSSRFNIALLWDALDCELWTMGVPIGDLNNIKSITVTHKKSHMKLQFIDAENLFGPM' A
#
# COMPACT_ATOMS: atom_id res chain seq x y z
N MET A 1 20.77 4.95 -2.50
CA MET A 1 20.88 3.68 -3.22
C MET A 1 20.10 3.87 -4.49
N LYS A 2 20.79 4.16 -5.59
CA LYS A 2 20.24 4.07 -6.94
C LYS A 2 20.44 2.63 -7.42
N TYR A 3 19.53 2.08 -8.22
CA TYR A 3 19.77 0.82 -8.91
C TYR A 3 20.95 1.03 -9.88
N GLN A 4 21.65 -0.03 -10.24
CA GLN A 4 22.70 0.06 -11.27
C GLN A 4 22.14 0.49 -12.62
N ASP A 5 20.85 0.25 -12.86
CA ASP A 5 20.13 0.70 -14.05
C ASP A 5 19.32 1.95 -13.73
N GLU A 6 19.76 3.09 -14.27
CA GLU A 6 19.08 4.39 -14.14
C GLU A 6 17.75 4.45 -14.92
N ASN A 7 17.48 3.48 -15.80
CA ASN A 7 16.23 3.40 -16.56
C ASN A 7 15.08 2.78 -15.76
N ILE A 8 15.33 2.20 -14.58
CA ILE A 8 14.26 1.63 -13.75
C ILE A 8 13.54 2.78 -13.02
N PRO A 9 12.30 3.10 -13.40
CA PRO A 9 11.60 4.22 -12.79
C PRO A 9 11.22 3.89 -11.34
N PHE A 10 11.79 4.66 -10.41
CA PHE A 10 11.48 4.58 -8.99
C PHE A 10 10.07 5.10 -8.63
N ASP A 11 9.46 5.89 -9.52
CA ASP A 11 8.11 6.44 -9.35
C ASP A 11 7.01 5.51 -9.90
N LYS A 12 7.21 4.19 -9.76
CA LYS A 12 6.14 3.24 -10.06
C LYS A 12 5.34 2.94 -8.80
N CYS A 13 4.03 3.08 -8.91
CA CYS A 13 3.08 2.62 -7.91
C CYS A 13 2.84 1.12 -8.11
N VAL A 14 3.21 0.30 -7.12
CA VAL A 14 2.97 -1.15 -7.12
C VAL A 14 1.67 -1.42 -6.37
N LYS A 15 0.70 -2.05 -7.04
CA LYS A 15 -0.58 -2.44 -6.43
C LYS A 15 -0.47 -3.82 -5.82
N VAL A 16 -0.78 -3.93 -4.53
CA VAL A 16 -0.85 -5.19 -3.78
C VAL A 16 -2.31 -5.48 -3.51
N LEU A 17 -2.83 -6.52 -4.17
CA LEU A 17 -4.21 -6.98 -4.00
C LEU A 17 -4.26 -8.10 -2.97
N ARG A 18 -5.19 -7.98 -2.01
CA ARG A 18 -5.46 -9.05 -1.05
C ARG A 18 -6.95 -9.14 -0.76
N TRP A 19 -7.48 -10.36 -0.69
CA TRP A 19 -8.88 -10.60 -0.38
C TRP A 19 -9.18 -10.29 1.10
N ASN A 20 -10.34 -9.68 1.37
CA ASN A 20 -10.84 -9.35 2.71
C ASN A 20 -9.84 -8.50 3.54
N SER A 21 -9.20 -7.52 2.90
CA SER A 21 -8.15 -6.71 3.54
C SER A 21 -8.69 -5.55 4.39
N SER A 22 -9.97 -5.20 4.22
CA SER A 22 -10.63 -4.08 4.89
C SER A 22 -10.69 -4.20 6.42
N ARG A 23 -10.60 -5.41 6.98
CA ARG A 23 -10.82 -5.65 8.42
C ARG A 23 -9.58 -6.05 9.21
N PHE A 24 -8.78 -6.97 8.72
CA PHE A 24 -7.68 -7.56 9.50
C PHE A 24 -6.29 -7.13 9.02
N ASN A 25 -6.14 -6.81 7.74
CA ASN A 25 -4.82 -6.62 7.15
C ASN A 25 -4.24 -5.23 7.38
N ILE A 26 -5.05 -4.19 7.58
CA ILE A 26 -4.53 -2.83 7.69
C ILE A 26 -3.85 -2.57 9.03
N ALA A 27 -4.34 -3.13 10.12
CA ALA A 27 -3.67 -3.04 11.42
C ALA A 27 -2.28 -3.70 11.39
N LEU A 28 -2.17 -4.87 10.77
CA LEU A 28 -0.89 -5.53 10.54
C LEU A 28 0.01 -4.75 9.60
N LEU A 29 -0.58 -4.11 8.59
CA LEU A 29 0.17 -3.28 7.64
C LEU A 29 0.74 -2.05 8.34
N TRP A 30 -0.02 -1.43 9.24
CA TRP A 30 0.43 -0.34 10.08
C TRP A 30 1.57 -0.80 10.97
N ASP A 31 1.43 -1.89 11.72
CA ASP A 31 2.49 -2.42 12.59
C ASP A 31 3.79 -2.73 11.82
N ALA A 32 3.68 -3.34 10.63
CA ALA A 32 4.84 -3.69 9.82
C ALA A 32 5.50 -2.49 9.10
N LEU A 33 4.75 -1.42 8.83
CA LEU A 33 5.21 -0.26 8.08
C LEU A 33 5.38 1.01 8.92
N ASP A 34 5.00 0.98 10.20
CA ASP A 34 5.25 2.03 11.17
C ASP A 34 6.72 2.03 11.59
N CYS A 35 7.58 2.35 10.62
CA CYS A 35 9.01 2.51 10.82
C CYS A 35 9.51 3.75 10.06
N GLU A 36 10.74 4.17 10.36
CA GLU A 36 11.30 5.41 9.81
C GLU A 36 11.38 5.44 8.28
N LEU A 37 11.29 4.29 7.61
CA LEU A 37 11.46 4.15 6.17
C LEU A 37 10.21 4.47 5.35
N TRP A 38 9.01 4.35 5.94
CA TRP A 38 7.75 4.49 5.23
C TRP A 38 6.93 5.67 5.75
N THR A 39 6.17 6.28 4.85
CA THR A 39 5.16 7.27 5.16
C THR A 39 3.81 6.68 4.81
N MET A 40 2.96 6.50 5.82
CA MET A 40 1.59 6.05 5.63
C MET A 40 0.76 7.18 5.00
N GLY A 41 0.09 6.87 3.90
CA GLY A 41 -0.88 7.77 3.29
C GLY A 41 -2.24 7.64 3.96
N VAL A 42 -3.15 8.57 3.62
CA VAL A 42 -4.52 8.55 4.12
C VAL A 42 -5.25 7.32 3.52
N PRO A 43 -5.80 6.42 4.36
CA PRO A 43 -6.61 5.32 3.87
C PRO A 43 -7.86 5.87 3.16
N ILE A 44 -8.23 5.24 2.05
CA ILE A 44 -9.40 5.56 1.24
C ILE A 44 -10.48 4.53 1.56
N GLY A 45 -11.63 4.99 2.00
CA GLY A 45 -12.78 4.17 2.37
C GLY A 45 -13.42 4.64 3.68
N ASP A 46 -14.27 3.81 4.25
CA ASP A 46 -14.93 4.08 5.52
C ASP A 46 -14.17 3.43 6.68
N LEU A 47 -14.40 3.91 7.91
CA LEU A 47 -13.76 3.38 9.12
C LEU A 47 -13.93 1.86 9.28
N ASN A 48 -15.05 1.32 8.76
CA ASN A 48 -15.38 -0.11 8.79
C ASN A 48 -15.02 -0.87 7.50
N ASN A 49 -14.68 -0.14 6.43
CA ASN A 49 -14.38 -0.71 5.12
C ASN A 49 -13.36 0.16 4.39
N ILE A 50 -12.11 0.05 4.83
CA ILE A 50 -11.00 0.70 4.13
C ILE A 50 -10.75 -0.06 2.84
N LYS A 51 -10.93 0.63 1.71
CA LYS A 51 -10.83 0.06 0.36
C LYS A 51 -9.39 0.01 -0.12
N SER A 52 -8.61 1.02 0.23
CA SER A 52 -7.18 1.03 -0.10
C SER A 52 -6.38 1.92 0.83
N ILE A 53 -5.08 1.67 0.90
CA ILE A 53 -4.11 2.54 1.55
C ILE A 53 -2.85 2.60 0.70
N THR A 54 -2.32 3.81 0.51
CA THR A 54 -1.06 4.02 -0.19
C THR A 54 0.02 4.33 0.83
N VAL A 55 1.17 3.68 0.72
CA VAL A 55 2.35 3.95 1.55
C VAL A 55 3.49 4.32 0.63
N THR A 56 4.32 5.26 1.07
CA THR A 56 5.44 5.77 0.27
C THR A 56 6.75 5.54 1.01
N HIS A 57 7.72 4.91 0.36
CA HIS A 57 9.06 4.78 0.92
C HIS A 57 9.78 6.13 0.85
N LYS A 58 10.26 6.65 1.98
CA LYS A 58 10.78 8.03 2.09
C LYS A 58 12.00 8.29 1.22
N LYS A 59 12.86 7.28 1.03
CA LYS A 59 14.14 7.44 0.32
C LYS A 59 14.05 7.21 -1.18
N SER A 60 13.23 6.25 -1.60
CA SER A 60 13.11 5.88 -3.02
C SER A 60 11.88 6.49 -3.67
N HIS A 61 10.98 7.11 -2.91
CA HIS A 61 9.67 7.58 -3.38
C HIS A 61 8.81 6.48 -4.00
N MET A 62 9.15 5.21 -3.78
CA MET A 62 8.36 4.07 -4.24
C MET A 62 7.02 4.07 -3.52
N LYS A 63 5.94 3.91 -4.28
CA LYS A 63 4.57 3.89 -3.75
C LYS A 63 4.05 2.44 -3.78
N LEU A 64 3.61 1.94 -2.64
CA LEU A 64 2.86 0.69 -2.57
C LEU A 64 1.40 1.03 -2.27
N GLN A 65 0.48 0.52 -3.08
CA GLN A 65 -0.95 0.70 -2.88
C GLN A 65 -1.56 -0.65 -2.52
N PHE A 66 -2.00 -0.79 -1.28
CA PHE A 66 -2.74 -1.96 -0.81
C PHE A 66 -4.21 -1.75 -1.11
N ILE A 67 -4.82 -2.69 -1.83
CA ILE A 67 -6.21 -2.60 -2.28
C ILE A 67 -6.94 -3.85 -1.86
N ASP A 68 -8.14 -3.64 -1.32
CA ASP A 68 -9.05 -4.73 -1.03
C ASP A 68 -9.61 -5.31 -2.30
N ALA A 69 -9.24 -6.56 -2.56
CA ALA A 69 -9.57 -7.20 -3.81
C ALA A 69 -11.07 -7.55 -3.88
N GLU A 70 -11.73 -7.74 -2.74
CA GLU A 70 -13.20 -7.87 -2.67
C GLU A 70 -13.90 -6.58 -3.13
N ASN A 71 -13.36 -5.41 -2.79
CA ASN A 71 -13.87 -4.12 -3.30
C ASN A 71 -13.64 -3.95 -4.81
N LEU A 72 -12.62 -4.60 -5.38
CA LEU A 72 -12.28 -4.46 -6.80
C LEU A 72 -13.05 -5.45 -7.69
N PHE A 73 -13.24 -6.68 -7.22
CA PHE A 73 -13.80 -7.78 -8.02
C PHE A 73 -15.19 -8.21 -7.55
N GLY A 74 -15.67 -7.70 -6.41
CA GLY A 74 -16.89 -8.14 -5.76
C GLY A 74 -16.65 -9.31 -4.80
N PRO A 75 -17.66 -9.65 -3.97
CA PRO A 75 -17.63 -10.85 -3.15
C PRO A 75 -17.52 -12.09 -4.05
N MET A 76 -16.68 -13.06 -3.64
CA MET A 76 -16.65 -14.39 -4.24
C MET A 76 -17.85 -15.22 -3.81
#